data_AF-A0A4U8TFI2-F1
#
_entry.id   AF-A0A4U8TFI2-F1
#
_cell.length_a   1.000
_cell.length_b   1.000
_cell.length_c   1.000
_cell.angle_alpha   90.00
_cell.angle_beta   90.00
_cell.angle_gamma   90.00
#
_symmetry.space_group_name_H-M   'P 1'
#
loop_
_entity.id
_entity.type
_entity.pdbx_description
1 polymer ?
#
loop_
_entity_poly.entity_id
_entity_poly.type
_entity_poly.pdbx_seq_one_letter_code
_entity_poly.pdbx_strand_id
1 'polypeptide(L)'
;MARYMRIFDSFYLLLLGVGVGGIIACGAFSAPIIFNIDRFIPSFSKMDSGLVMGKIFVRLNVYLVFLAIIIALYESFSFFARILKLKIVYSNFWPILGVLNIILIALFVYYYTPFILDIQNLSSDKFLSMHEQSVWVFKALMFTLSALFIWRLYLLHYVSQSIKK
;
A
#
# COMPACT_ATOMS: atom_id res chain seq x y z
N MET A 1 -5.12 25.53 16.44
CA MET A 1 -5.57 24.41 15.57
C MET A 1 -4.64 24.12 14.40
N ALA A 2 -4.24 25.10 13.57
CA ALA A 2 -3.46 24.86 12.34
C ALA A 2 -2.06 24.21 12.53
N ARG A 3 -1.46 24.24 13.73
CA ARG A 3 -0.18 23.57 14.02
C ARG A 3 -0.37 22.08 14.34
N TYR A 4 -1.42 21.72 15.07
CA TYR A 4 -1.75 20.32 15.39
C TYR A 4 -2.19 19.54 14.15
N MET A 5 -2.95 20.17 13.26
CA MET A 5 -3.37 19.57 11.98
C MET A 5 -2.15 19.20 11.10
N ARG A 6 -1.11 20.03 11.08
CA ARG A 6 0.15 19.75 10.33
C ARG A 6 0.93 18.55 10.86
N ILE A 7 0.92 18.33 12.18
CA ILE A 7 1.54 17.15 12.79
C ILE A 7 0.79 15.90 12.35
N PHE A 8 -0.54 15.95 12.33
CA PHE A 8 -1.39 14.85 11.88
C PHE A 8 -1.16 14.52 10.40
N ASP A 9 -1.07 15.54 9.53
CA ASP A 9 -0.76 15.37 8.11
C ASP A 9 0.63 14.77 7.87
N SER A 10 1.63 15.21 8.65
CA SER A 10 3.00 14.67 8.57
C SER A 10 3.06 13.21 9.01
N PHE A 11 2.31 12.85 10.07
CA PHE A 11 2.20 11.46 10.53
C PHE A 11 1.50 10.57 9.49
N TYR A 12 0.45 11.08 8.85
CA TYR A 12 -0.22 10.38 7.74
C TYR A 12 0.73 10.15 6.56
N LEU A 13 1.50 11.17 6.17
CA LEU A 13 2.52 11.04 5.12
C LEU A 13 3.59 10.00 5.49
N LEU A 14 4.03 9.95 6.75
CA LEU A 14 4.99 8.95 7.23
C LEU A 14 4.42 7.54 7.05
N LEU A 15 3.18 7.29 7.45
CA LEU A 15 2.53 5.98 7.29
C LEU A 15 2.38 5.57 5.81
N LEU A 16 2.01 6.51 4.94
CA LEU A 16 1.98 6.27 3.49
C LEU A 16 3.37 5.93 2.94
N GLY A 17 4.40 6.68 3.36
CA GLY A 17 5.79 6.46 2.97
C GLY A 17 6.31 5.09 3.41
N VAL A 18 6.01 4.67 4.64
CA VAL A 18 6.35 3.33 5.14
C VAL A 18 5.61 2.25 4.34
N GLY A 19 4.37 2.50 3.89
CA GLY A 19 3.65 1.57 3.01
C GLY A 19 4.31 1.40 1.65
N VAL A 20 4.68 2.50 1.00
CA VAL A 20 5.42 2.45 -0.28
C VAL A 20 6.78 1.77 -0.08
N GLY A 21 7.51 2.14 0.97
CA GLY A 21 8.80 1.54 1.30
C GLY A 21 8.71 0.04 1.60
N GLY A 22 7.67 -0.40 2.32
CA GLY A 22 7.42 -1.82 2.60
C GLY A 22 7.12 -2.62 1.34
N ILE A 23 6.34 -2.05 0.41
CA ILE A 23 6.08 -2.66 -0.91
C ILE A 23 7.36 -2.81 -1.72
N ILE A 24 8.20 -1.77 -1.78
CA ILE A 24 9.51 -1.81 -2.47
C ILE A 24 10.44 -2.84 -1.80
N ALA A 25 10.49 -2.86 -0.47
CA ALA A 25 11.36 -3.77 0.27
C ALA A 25 10.97 -5.24 0.07
N CYS A 26 9.68 -5.55 0.04
CA CYS A 26 9.23 -6.91 -0.23
C CYS A 26 9.40 -7.26 -1.73
N GLY A 27 8.93 -6.40 -2.63
CA GLY A 27 8.89 -6.68 -4.06
C GLY A 27 10.24 -6.59 -4.77
N ALA A 28 10.97 -5.49 -4.59
CA ALA A 28 12.21 -5.22 -5.32
C ALA A 28 13.45 -5.79 -4.63
N PHE A 29 13.50 -5.79 -3.29
CA PHE A 29 14.68 -6.28 -2.56
C PHE A 29 14.54 -7.75 -2.13
N SER A 30 13.44 -8.11 -1.46
CA SER A 30 13.32 -9.44 -0.86
C SER A 30 13.07 -10.54 -1.90
N ALA A 31 12.18 -10.30 -2.88
CA ALA A 31 11.83 -11.29 -3.89
C ALA A 31 13.04 -11.85 -4.69
N PRO A 32 13.93 -11.04 -5.29
CA PRO A 32 15.04 -11.60 -6.07
C PRO A 32 16.03 -12.39 -5.22
N ILE A 33 16.22 -12.03 -3.95
CA ILE A 33 17.11 -12.75 -3.03
C ILE A 33 16.50 -14.11 -2.68
N ILE A 34 15.21 -14.15 -2.35
CA ILE A 34 14.52 -15.38 -1.93
C ILE A 34 14.37 -16.37 -3.10
N PHE A 35 14.09 -15.88 -4.31
CA PHE A 35 13.94 -16.74 -5.49
C PHE A 35 15.27 -17.18 -6.12
N ASN A 36 16.40 -16.56 -5.77
CA ASN A 36 17.75 -17.01 -6.15
C ASN A 36 18.54 -17.57 -4.95
N ILE A 37 17.84 -17.96 -3.88
CA ILE A 37 18.48 -18.49 -2.68
C ILE A 37 19.14 -19.85 -2.92
N ASP A 38 18.72 -20.57 -3.95
CA ASP A 38 19.31 -21.82 -4.45
C ASP A 38 20.80 -21.68 -4.79
N ARG A 39 21.23 -20.47 -5.20
CA ARG A 39 22.65 -20.17 -5.44
C ARG A 39 23.49 -20.15 -4.16
N PHE A 40 22.87 -19.89 -3.01
CA PHE A 40 23.53 -19.83 -1.70
C PHE A 40 23.28 -21.10 -0.87
N ILE A 41 22.11 -21.71 -1.02
CA ILE A 41 21.66 -22.89 -0.29
C ILE A 41 21.04 -23.87 -1.32
N PRO A 42 21.84 -24.80 -1.89
CA PRO A 42 21.40 -25.67 -2.98
C PRO A 42 20.25 -26.63 -2.62
N SER A 43 20.01 -26.88 -1.34
CA SER A 43 18.90 -27.71 -0.85
C SER A 43 17.55 -26.98 -0.84
N PHE A 44 17.52 -25.69 -1.17
CA PHE A 44 16.32 -24.87 -1.11
C PHE A 44 15.57 -24.90 -2.45
N SER A 45 14.38 -25.49 -2.46
CA SER A 45 13.56 -25.56 -3.68
C SER A 45 12.89 -24.22 -3.98
N LYS A 46 12.52 -23.99 -5.25
CA LYS A 46 11.69 -22.85 -5.64
C LYS A 46 10.34 -22.82 -4.91
N MET A 47 9.83 -23.99 -4.53
CA MET A 47 8.61 -24.12 -3.74
C MET A 47 8.81 -23.56 -2.31
N ASP A 48 9.96 -23.83 -1.70
CA ASP A 48 10.32 -23.31 -0.37
C ASP A 48 10.48 -21.79 -0.41
N SER A 49 11.07 -21.26 -1.50
CA SER A 49 11.16 -19.81 -1.75
C SER A 49 9.78 -19.16 -1.82
N GLY A 50 8.82 -19.80 -2.50
CA GLY A 50 7.43 -19.35 -2.55
C GLY A 50 6.77 -19.30 -1.16
N LEU A 51 6.98 -20.33 -0.33
CA LEU A 51 6.45 -20.38 1.03
C LEU A 51 7.03 -19.28 1.94
N VAL A 52 8.35 -19.03 1.84
CA VAL A 52 9.01 -17.96 2.61
C VAL A 52 8.50 -16.59 2.15
N MET A 53 8.47 -16.35 0.84
CA MET A 53 7.96 -15.09 0.29
C MET A 53 6.49 -14.86 0.67
N GLY A 54 5.69 -15.91 0.65
CA GLY A 54 4.31 -15.91 1.12
C GLY A 54 4.18 -15.43 2.57
N LYS A 55 5.01 -15.94 3.49
CA LYS A 55 5.02 -15.49 4.90
C LYS A 55 5.43 -14.01 5.05
N ILE A 56 6.29 -13.50 4.17
CA ILE A 56 6.65 -12.08 4.16
C ILE A 56 5.46 -11.24 3.69
N PHE A 57 4.77 -11.67 2.62
CA PHE A 57 3.57 -11.00 2.16
C PHE A 57 2.45 -10.98 3.19
N VAL A 58 2.23 -12.06 3.95
CA VAL A 58 1.25 -12.05 5.05
C VAL A 58 1.57 -10.98 6.10
N ARG A 59 2.85 -10.81 6.46
CA ARG A 59 3.25 -9.75 7.40
C ARG A 59 3.08 -8.36 6.82
N LEU A 60 3.43 -8.16 5.54
CA LEU A 60 3.18 -6.91 4.84
C LEU A 60 1.67 -6.61 4.76
N ASN A 61 0.84 -7.62 4.53
CA ASN A 61 -0.60 -7.49 4.42
C ASN A 61 -1.25 -6.98 5.70
N VAL A 62 -0.77 -7.43 6.87
CA VAL A 62 -1.23 -6.88 8.16
C VAL A 62 -0.99 -5.36 8.20
N TYR A 63 0.19 -4.92 7.77
CA TYR A 63 0.51 -3.50 7.67
C TYR A 63 -0.36 -2.78 6.62
N LEU A 64 -0.59 -3.37 5.45
CA LEU A 64 -1.43 -2.78 4.40
C LEU A 64 -2.89 -2.63 4.85
N VAL A 65 -3.46 -3.62 5.55
CA VAL A 65 -4.81 -3.53 6.12
C VAL A 65 -4.88 -2.40 7.15
N PHE A 66 -3.90 -2.31 8.05
CA PHE A 66 -3.79 -1.19 8.98
C PHE A 66 -3.73 0.15 8.24
N LEU A 67 -2.91 0.25 7.19
CA LEU A 67 -2.81 1.45 6.37
C LEU A 67 -4.13 1.79 5.67
N ALA A 68 -4.86 0.80 5.15
CA ALA A 68 -6.16 1.00 4.53
C ALA A 68 -7.18 1.61 5.51
N ILE A 69 -7.19 1.16 6.78
CA ILE A 69 -8.03 1.74 7.83
C ILE A 69 -7.64 3.21 8.08
N ILE A 70 -6.35 3.51 8.17
CA ILE A 70 -5.87 4.89 8.35
C ILE A 70 -6.25 5.78 7.17
N ILE A 71 -6.10 5.30 5.93
CA ILE A 71 -6.53 6.02 4.72
C ILE A 71 -8.04 6.27 4.78
N ALA A 72 -8.85 5.27 5.13
CA ALA A 72 -10.30 5.41 5.22
C ALA A 72 -10.72 6.47 6.26
N LEU A 73 -10.11 6.44 7.45
CA LEU A 73 -10.38 7.41 8.52
C LEU A 73 -9.95 8.82 8.11
N TYR A 74 -8.75 8.97 7.55
CA TYR A 74 -8.21 10.27 7.15
C TYR A 74 -9.02 10.90 6.00
N GLU A 75 -9.34 10.12 4.96
CA GLU A 75 -10.13 10.60 3.82
C GLU A 75 -11.57 10.93 4.23
N SER A 76 -12.17 10.12 5.11
CA SER A 76 -13.52 10.37 5.63
C SER A 76 -13.55 11.63 6.51
N PHE A 77 -12.55 11.82 7.37
CA PHE A 77 -12.41 13.04 8.17
C PHE A 77 -12.22 14.27 7.29
N SER A 78 -11.36 14.18 6.27
CA SER A 78 -11.12 15.26 5.29
C SER A 78 -12.40 15.61 4.52
N PHE A 79 -13.19 14.61 4.12
CA PHE A 79 -14.47 14.80 3.43
C PHE A 79 -15.52 15.46 4.33
N PHE A 80 -15.62 15.04 5.60
CA PHE A 80 -16.58 15.60 6.55
C PHE A 80 -16.24 17.04 6.95
N ALA A 81 -14.94 17.33 7.16
CA ALA A 81 -14.45 18.68 7.44
C ALA A 81 -14.76 19.66 6.29
N ARG A 82 -14.78 19.18 5.04
CA ARG A 82 -15.20 19.96 3.87
C ARG A 82 -16.70 20.28 3.89
N ILE A 83 -17.56 19.30 4.22
CA ILE A 83 -19.02 19.50 4.31
C ILE A 83 -19.38 20.59 5.34
N LEU A 84 -18.65 20.62 6.46
CA LEU A 84 -18.80 21.63 7.50
C LEU A 84 -18.26 23.03 7.13
N LYS A 85 -17.79 23.25 5.89
CA LYS A 85 -17.20 24.51 5.39
C LYS A 85 -16.11 25.07 6.31
N LEU A 86 -15.40 24.21 7.05
CA LEU A 86 -14.18 24.63 7.72
C LEU A 86 -13.21 25.07 6.62
N LYS A 87 -12.58 26.25 6.75
CA LYS A 87 -11.58 26.84 5.82
C LYS A 87 -10.34 25.95 5.70
N ILE A 88 -10.49 24.73 5.21
CA ILE A 88 -9.44 23.76 5.01
C ILE A 88 -9.46 23.42 3.52
N VAL A 89 -8.37 23.76 2.86
CA VAL A 89 -8.20 23.59 1.42
C VAL A 89 -8.04 22.09 1.14
N TYR A 90 -9.14 21.41 0.80
CA TYR A 90 -9.11 20.03 0.30
C TYR A 90 -9.58 20.01 -1.16
N SER A 91 -8.78 19.42 -2.04
CA SER A 91 -9.08 19.32 -3.48
C SER A 91 -10.21 18.31 -3.76
N ASN A 92 -11.11 18.65 -4.69
CA ASN A 92 -12.33 17.90 -5.02
C ASN A 92 -12.11 16.48 -5.59
N PHE A 93 -10.95 16.21 -6.18
CA PHE A 93 -10.77 15.05 -7.09
C PHE A 93 -10.07 13.84 -6.44
N TRP A 94 -9.38 14.04 -5.32
CA TRP A 94 -8.42 13.06 -4.81
C TRP A 94 -8.86 12.06 -3.72
N PRO A 95 -10.05 12.13 -3.07
CA PRO A 95 -10.49 11.03 -2.19
C PRO A 95 -10.74 9.72 -2.97
N ILE A 96 -10.94 9.81 -4.29
CA ILE A 96 -11.07 8.66 -5.20
C ILE A 96 -9.81 7.78 -5.16
N LEU A 97 -8.61 8.38 -5.07
CA LEU A 97 -7.37 7.63 -4.97
C LEU A 97 -7.20 6.95 -3.61
N GLY A 98 -7.68 7.56 -2.53
CA GLY A 98 -7.73 6.89 -1.23
C GLY A 98 -8.63 5.64 -1.27
N VAL A 99 -9.84 5.78 -1.84
CA VAL A 99 -10.76 4.65 -2.03
C VAL A 99 -10.17 3.58 -2.94
N LEU A 100 -9.52 3.97 -4.04
CA LEU A 100 -8.86 3.04 -4.96
C LEU A 100 -7.76 2.24 -4.24
N ASN A 101 -6.92 2.89 -3.42
CA ASN A 101 -5.91 2.20 -2.63
C ASN A 101 -6.52 1.21 -1.64
N ILE A 102 -7.63 1.56 -0.98
CA ILE A 102 -8.34 0.64 -0.08
C ILE A 102 -8.84 -0.60 -0.85
N ILE A 103 -9.42 -0.41 -2.03
CA ILE A 103 -9.90 -1.51 -2.88
C ILE A 103 -8.73 -2.40 -3.32
N LEU A 104 -7.62 -1.82 -3.78
CA LEU A 104 -6.45 -2.57 -4.21
C LEU A 104 -5.82 -3.35 -3.05
N ILE A 105 -5.76 -2.78 -1.85
CA ILE A 105 -5.30 -3.47 -0.64
C ILE A 105 -6.24 -4.63 -0.31
N ALA A 106 -7.55 -4.40 -0.29
CA ALA A 106 -8.53 -5.45 0.01
C ALA A 106 -8.44 -6.59 -1.02
N LEU A 107 -8.29 -6.28 -2.29
CA LEU A 107 -8.15 -7.26 -3.36
C LEU A 107 -6.85 -8.07 -3.20
N PHE A 108 -5.73 -7.41 -2.90
CA PHE A 108 -4.47 -8.12 -2.69
C PHE A 108 -4.51 -9.04 -1.45
N VAL A 109 -5.04 -8.54 -0.33
CA VAL A 109 -5.03 -9.23 0.96
C VAL A 109 -6.08 -10.34 1.04
N TYR A 110 -7.32 -10.07 0.65
CA TYR A 110 -8.44 -11.00 0.86
C TYR A 110 -8.71 -11.91 -0.34
N TYR A 111 -8.31 -11.52 -1.55
CA TYR A 111 -8.57 -12.32 -2.75
C TYR A 111 -7.30 -13.05 -3.23
N TYR A 112 -6.23 -12.32 -3.55
CA TYR A 112 -5.04 -12.94 -4.15
C TYR A 112 -4.15 -13.69 -3.15
N THR A 113 -3.88 -13.10 -1.98
CA THR A 113 -2.98 -13.73 -0.99
C THR A 113 -3.44 -15.12 -0.55
N PRO A 114 -4.69 -15.35 -0.10
CA PRO A 114 -5.11 -16.68 0.34
C PRO A 114 -5.08 -17.69 -0.82
N PHE A 115 -5.40 -17.26 -2.04
CA PHE A 115 -5.35 -18.12 -3.23
C PHE A 115 -3.92 -18.59 -3.54
N ILE A 116 -2.93 -17.70 -3.44
CA ILE A 116 -1.52 -17.99 -3.74
C ILE A 116 -0.86 -18.85 -2.66
N LEU A 117 -1.31 -18.71 -1.40
CA LEU A 117 -0.77 -19.48 -0.28
C LEU A 117 -1.37 -20.88 -0.12
N ASP A 118 -2.47 -21.16 -0.82
CA ASP A 118 -3.11 -22.47 -0.78
C ASP A 118 -2.29 -23.50 -1.57
N ILE A 119 -1.81 -24.51 -0.84
CA ILE A 119 -0.93 -25.56 -1.35
C ILE A 119 -1.64 -26.38 -2.43
N GLN A 120 -2.97 -26.51 -2.36
CA GLN A 120 -3.75 -27.26 -3.37
C GLN A 120 -3.78 -26.51 -4.72
N ASN A 121 -3.70 -25.19 -4.69
CA ASN A 121 -3.78 -24.37 -5.90
C ASN A 121 -2.42 -24.28 -6.62
N LEU A 122 -1.29 -24.57 -5.96
CA LEU A 122 0.06 -24.50 -6.54
C LEU A 122 0.23 -25.35 -7.81
N SER A 123 -0.48 -26.48 -7.89
CA SER A 123 -0.42 -27.41 -9.03
C SER A 123 -1.48 -27.13 -10.11
N SER A 124 -2.32 -26.10 -9.91
CA SER A 124 -3.41 -25.78 -10.83
C SER A 124 -2.92 -24.86 -11.96
N ASP A 125 -3.45 -25.06 -13.18
CA ASP A 125 -3.17 -24.15 -14.32
C ASP A 125 -3.60 -22.70 -14.03
N LYS A 126 -4.57 -22.52 -13.12
CA LYS A 126 -5.03 -21.20 -12.67
C LYS A 126 -4.01 -20.46 -11.81
N PHE A 127 -3.07 -21.16 -11.17
CA PHE A 127 -2.07 -20.54 -10.30
C PHE A 127 -1.23 -19.49 -11.00
N LEU A 128 -0.69 -19.81 -12.18
CA LEU A 128 0.14 -18.90 -12.96
C LEU A 128 -0.60 -17.61 -13.28
N SER A 129 -1.84 -17.71 -13.76
CA SER A 129 -2.66 -16.55 -14.09
C SER A 129 -2.99 -15.69 -12.86
N MET A 130 -3.34 -16.30 -11.74
CA MET A 130 -3.70 -15.58 -10.50
C MET A 130 -2.49 -14.95 -9.84
N HIS A 131 -1.35 -15.64 -9.86
CA HIS A 131 -0.08 -15.09 -9.40
C HIS A 131 0.32 -13.87 -10.22
N GLU A 132 0.28 -13.94 -11.55
CA GLU A 132 0.61 -12.80 -12.42
C GLU A 132 -0.32 -11.60 -12.18
N GLN A 133 -1.63 -11.83 -12.07
CA GLN A 133 -2.60 -10.78 -11.75
C GLN A 133 -2.31 -10.12 -10.40
N SER A 134 -1.94 -10.91 -9.38
CA SER A 134 -1.58 -10.36 -8.07
C SER A 134 -0.37 -9.43 -8.14
N VAL A 135 0.62 -9.75 -9.00
CA VAL A 135 1.80 -8.91 -9.21
C VAL A 135 1.40 -7.58 -9.87
N TRP A 136 0.48 -7.60 -10.82
CA TRP A 136 -0.06 -6.39 -11.43
C TRP A 136 -0.83 -5.52 -10.43
N VAL A 137 -1.67 -6.13 -9.59
CA VAL A 137 -2.38 -5.42 -8.52
C VAL A 137 -1.40 -4.83 -7.52
N PHE A 138 -0.35 -5.56 -7.16
CA PHE A 138 0.68 -5.08 -6.25
C PHE A 138 1.49 -3.90 -6.82
N LYS A 139 1.82 -3.94 -8.12
CA LYS A 139 2.44 -2.81 -8.84
C LYS A 139 1.49 -1.60 -8.95
N ALA A 140 0.23 -1.84 -9.26
CA ALA A 140 -0.79 -0.78 -9.32
C ALA A 140 -0.94 -0.11 -7.94
N LEU A 141 -1.00 -0.91 -6.87
CA LEU A 141 -1.05 -0.43 -5.49
C LEU A 141 0.17 0.42 -5.13
N MET A 142 1.38 -0.01 -5.51
CA MET A 142 2.60 0.78 -5.33
C MET A 142 2.49 2.16 -6.00
N PHE A 143 2.03 2.18 -7.25
CA PHE A 143 1.90 3.41 -8.03
C PHE A 143 0.84 4.35 -7.43
N THR A 144 -0.33 3.82 -7.07
CA THR A 144 -1.42 4.63 -6.51
C THR A 144 -1.11 5.15 -5.10
N LEU A 145 -0.41 4.37 -4.26
CA LEU A 145 0.09 4.83 -2.96
C LEU A 145 1.14 5.94 -3.12
N SER A 146 2.06 5.77 -4.06
CA SER A 146 3.11 6.77 -4.35
C SER A 146 2.51 8.08 -4.87
N ALA A 147 1.54 7.99 -5.79
CA ALA A 147 0.81 9.14 -6.29
C ALA A 147 0.06 9.88 -5.17
N LEU A 148 -0.63 9.13 -4.28
CA LEU A 148 -1.31 9.69 -3.11
C LEU A 148 -0.33 10.39 -2.16
N PHE A 149 0.83 9.78 -1.90
CA PHE A 149 1.89 10.35 -1.06
C PHE A 149 2.43 11.67 -1.62
N ILE A 150 2.85 11.69 -2.89
CA ILE A 150 3.41 12.89 -3.55
C ILE A 150 2.38 14.02 -3.55
N TRP A 151 1.12 13.70 -3.87
CA TRP A 151 0.05 14.68 -3.91
C TRP A 151 -0.22 15.31 -2.53
N ARG A 152 -0.29 14.48 -1.48
CA ARG A 152 -0.50 14.97 -0.11
C ARG A 152 0.67 15.82 0.37
N LEU A 153 1.90 15.48 -0.01
CA LEU A 153 3.08 16.29 0.25
C LEU A 153 2.99 17.66 -0.44
N TYR A 154 2.58 17.69 -1.70
CA TYR A 154 2.37 18.93 -2.46
C TYR A 154 1.31 19.82 -1.82
N LEU A 155 0.17 19.24 -1.41
CA LEU A 155 -0.93 19.98 -0.79
C LEU A 155 -0.51 20.56 0.57
N LEU A 156 0.22 19.80 1.38
CA LEU A 156 0.79 20.29 2.64
C LEU A 156 1.73 21.48 2.42
N HIS A 157 2.58 21.42 1.40
CA HIS A 157 3.48 22.52 1.05
C HIS A 157 2.72 23.77 0.58
N TYR A 158 1.75 23.61 -0.31
CA TYR A 158 0.96 24.72 -0.85
C TYR A 158 0.17 25.46 0.24
N VAL A 159 -0.50 24.71 1.13
CA VAL A 159 -1.23 25.29 2.28
C VAL A 159 -0.28 26.04 3.22
N SER A 160 0.93 25.52 3.44
CA SER A 160 1.93 26.20 4.27
C SER A 160 2.36 27.56 3.72
N GLN A 161 2.37 27.74 2.40
CA GLN A 161 2.73 29.01 1.75
C GLN A 161 1.59 30.04 1.84
N SER A 162 0.34 29.60 1.72
CA SER A 162 -0.84 30.47 1.81
C SER A 162 -1.03 31.12 3.18
N ILE A 163 -0.53 30.53 4.27
CA ILE A 163 -0.67 31.06 5.64
C ILE A 163 0.40 32.13 5.95
N LYS A 164 1.50 32.15 5.19
CA LYS A 164 2.60 33.12 5.38
C LYS A 164 2.38 34.45 4.64
N LYS A 165 1.44 34.53 3.71
CA LYS A 165 0.98 35.77 3.07
C LYS A 165 -0.21 36.32 3.85
#